data_AF-A0A3N6ZZ55-F1
#
_entry.id   AF-A0A3N6ZZ55-F1
#
_cell.length_a   1.000
_cell.length_b   1.000
_cell.length_c   1.000
_cell.angle_alpha   90.00
_cell.angle_beta   90.00
_cell.angle_gamma   90.00
#
_symmetry.space_group_name_H-M   'P 1'
#
loop_
_entity.id
_entity.type
_entity.pdbx_description
1 polymer ?
#
loop_
_entity_poly.entity_id
_entity_poly.type
_entity_poly.pdbx_seq_one_letter_code
_entity_poly.pdbx_strand_id
1 'polypeptide(L)'
;MELTAFHELTQEISVECFFMTESQQEEKVIQLIDLHHFVECFDPKIKILSYLHHPINIVEHQEGKKGILFCDLKYSAVPDSNASEEFRRRYDLSELWFVFVEETYIQDTSGYTDAIIENSLDIFYDKIFSFNFFQSIIHPLQ
;
A
#
# COMPACT_ATOMS: atom_id res chain seq x y z
N MET A 1 15.00 -1.76 6.68
CA MET A 1 14.77 -0.56 7.51
C MET A 1 15.68 -0.54 8.74
N GLU A 2 16.34 0.58 9.00
CA GLU A 2 17.08 0.79 10.26
C GLU A 2 16.13 1.20 11.40
N LEU A 3 16.43 0.78 12.63
CA LEU A 3 15.63 1.03 13.84
C LEU A 3 15.36 2.52 14.11
N THR A 4 16.28 3.38 13.70
CA THR A 4 16.18 4.84 13.85
C THR A 4 15.09 5.43 12.97
N ALA A 5 14.99 4.97 11.71
CA ALA A 5 13.96 5.42 10.77
C ALA A 5 12.56 5.00 11.24
N PHE A 6 12.43 3.78 11.79
CA PHE A 6 11.19 3.31 12.41
C PHE A 6 10.75 4.19 13.60
N HIS A 7 11.70 4.59 14.44
CA HIS A 7 11.40 5.43 15.60
C HIS A 7 10.99 6.85 15.20
N GLU A 8 11.60 7.42 14.16
CA GLU A 8 11.20 8.72 13.61
C GLU A 8 9.80 8.66 12.98
N LEU A 9 9.50 7.61 12.20
CA LEU A 9 8.19 7.39 11.57
C LEU A 9 7.07 7.22 12.60
N THR A 10 7.31 6.45 13.66
CA THR A 10 6.32 6.25 14.73
C THR A 10 6.06 7.54 15.52
N GLN A 11 7.09 8.36 15.77
CA GLN A 11 6.93 9.67 16.41
C GLN A 11 6.16 10.65 15.52
N GLU A 12 6.44 10.71 14.22
CA GLU A 12 5.73 11.56 13.26
C GLU A 12 4.24 11.19 13.21
N ILE A 13 3.91 9.89 13.15
CA ILE A 13 2.53 9.42 13.20
C ILE A 13 1.85 9.78 14.53
N SER A 14 2.49 9.56 15.69
CA SER A 14 1.87 9.88 16.98
C SER A 14 1.54 11.37 17.14
N VAL A 15 2.33 12.26 16.52
CA VAL A 15 2.11 13.71 16.56
C VAL A 15 1.07 14.14 15.52
N GLU A 16 1.18 13.67 14.28
CA GLU A 16 0.30 14.10 13.19
C GLU A 16 -1.07 13.40 13.21
N CYS A 17 -1.18 12.20 13.79
CA CYS A 17 -2.41 11.41 13.89
C CYS A 17 -3.03 11.40 15.30
N PHE A 18 -2.84 12.47 16.09
CA PHE A 18 -3.40 12.57 17.47
C PHE A 18 -4.93 12.42 17.53
N PHE A 19 -5.61 12.60 16.40
CA PHE A 19 -7.06 12.47 16.25
C PHE A 19 -7.53 11.03 16.03
N MET A 20 -6.62 10.08 15.85
CA MET A 20 -6.92 8.65 15.65
C MET A 20 -6.92 7.86 16.96
N THR A 21 -7.63 6.73 17.00
CA THR A 21 -7.52 5.76 18.10
C THR A 21 -6.19 5.00 18.04
N GLU A 22 -5.77 4.36 19.13
CA GLU A 22 -4.54 3.55 19.17
C GLU A 22 -4.51 2.50 18.05
N SER A 23 -5.60 1.75 17.86
CA SER A 23 -5.72 0.77 16.77
C SER A 23 -5.54 1.39 15.38
N GLN A 24 -6.10 2.58 15.14
CA GLN A 24 -5.96 3.27 13.85
C GLN A 24 -4.54 3.78 13.63
N GLN A 25 -3.87 4.23 14.71
CA GLN A 25 -2.46 4.60 14.65
C GLN A 25 -1.58 3.39 14.35
N GLU A 26 -1.84 2.24 14.96
CA GLU A 26 -1.13 0.98 14.68
C GLU A 26 -1.28 0.56 13.21
N GLU A 27 -2.51 0.56 12.67
CA GLU A 27 -2.75 0.28 11.25
C GLU A 27 -1.99 1.25 10.33
N LYS A 28 -1.92 2.54 10.73
CA LYS A 28 -1.16 3.55 9.98
C LYS A 28 0.34 3.35 10.04
N VAL A 29 0.87 2.94 11.19
CA VAL A 29 2.28 2.57 11.33
C VAL A 29 2.61 1.40 10.41
N ILE A 30 1.79 0.35 10.39
CA ILE A 30 1.97 -0.83 9.53
C ILE A 30 1.96 -0.42 8.06
N GLN A 31 0.95 0.34 7.62
CA GLN A 31 0.87 0.84 6.25
C GLN A 31 2.11 1.64 5.83
N LEU A 32 2.65 2.46 6.73
CA LEU A 32 3.81 3.28 6.45
C LEU A 32 5.08 2.44 6.33
N ILE A 33 5.23 1.44 7.20
CA ILE A 33 6.31 0.44 7.14
C ILE A 33 6.26 -0.30 5.81
N ASP A 34 5.08 -0.77 5.40
CA ASP A 34 4.87 -1.46 4.12
C ASP A 34 5.21 -0.56 2.94
N LEU A 35 4.77 0.71 2.97
CA LEU A 35 5.06 1.69 1.93
C LEU A 35 6.56 1.94 1.77
N HIS A 36 7.26 2.21 2.87
CA HIS A 36 8.69 2.46 2.83
C HIS A 36 9.45 1.24 2.33
N HIS A 37 9.11 0.05 2.85
CA HIS A 37 9.78 -1.17 2.46
C HIS A 37 9.51 -1.53 1.00
N PHE A 38 8.25 -1.40 0.54
CA PHE A 38 7.89 -1.60 -0.85
C PHE A 38 8.68 -0.65 -1.77
N VAL A 39 8.79 0.63 -1.43
CA VAL A 39 9.57 1.61 -2.21
C VAL A 39 11.06 1.26 -2.23
N GLU A 40 11.64 0.89 -1.09
CA GLU A 40 13.04 0.46 -1.01
C GLU A 40 13.33 -0.74 -1.92
N CYS A 41 12.39 -1.69 -2.02
CA CYS A 41 12.52 -2.90 -2.83
C CYS A 41 12.20 -2.69 -4.31
N PHE A 42 11.17 -1.90 -4.63
CA PHE A 42 10.67 -1.72 -5.99
C PHE A 42 11.53 -0.74 -6.78
N ASP A 43 11.63 0.49 -6.30
CA ASP A 43 12.43 1.55 -6.90
C ASP A 43 12.65 2.66 -5.86
N PRO A 44 13.85 2.78 -5.27
CA PRO A 44 14.14 3.76 -4.22
C PRO A 44 14.08 5.22 -4.72
N LYS A 45 13.87 5.44 -6.03
CA LYS A 45 13.63 6.77 -6.60
C LYS A 45 12.19 7.24 -6.44
N ILE A 46 11.27 6.37 -6.03
CA ILE A 46 9.88 6.76 -5.74
C ILE A 46 9.87 7.75 -4.58
N LYS A 47 9.18 8.87 -4.76
CA LYS A 47 9.01 9.88 -3.72
C LYS A 47 7.64 9.76 -3.08
N ILE A 48 7.58 9.57 -1.77
CA ILE A 48 6.32 9.54 -1.02
C ILE A 48 5.81 10.98 -0.86
N LEU A 49 4.57 11.25 -1.26
CA LEU A 49 3.96 12.59 -1.23
C LEU A 49 2.90 12.74 -0.13
N SER A 50 2.07 11.71 0.09
CA SER A 50 1.00 11.75 1.10
C SER A 50 0.59 10.35 1.52
N TYR A 51 0.56 10.08 2.82
CA TYR A 51 0.27 8.75 3.38
C TYR A 51 -0.59 8.80 4.67
N LEU A 52 -0.62 9.94 5.36
CA LEU A 52 -1.27 10.07 6.67
C LEU A 52 -2.80 10.14 6.60
N HIS A 53 -3.34 10.90 5.66
CA HIS A 53 -4.76 11.30 5.70
C HIS A 53 -5.72 10.33 4.99
N HIS A 54 -5.20 9.38 4.21
CA HIS A 54 -6.00 8.54 3.32
C HIS A 54 -5.49 7.09 3.31
N PRO A 55 -6.34 6.10 3.03
CA PRO A 55 -5.91 4.71 2.91
C PRO A 55 -5.04 4.48 1.67
N ILE A 56 -5.21 5.29 0.63
CA ILE A 56 -4.36 5.26 -0.58
C ILE A 56 -3.19 6.20 -0.37
N ASN A 57 -1.98 5.66 -0.49
CA ASN A 57 -0.74 6.40 -0.42
C ASN A 57 -0.46 7.05 -1.78
N ILE A 58 -0.11 8.32 -1.79
CA ILE A 58 0.24 9.05 -3.01
C ILE A 58 1.76 9.11 -3.10
N VAL A 59 2.28 8.61 -4.22
CA VAL A 59 3.71 8.65 -4.53
C VAL A 59 3.95 9.28 -5.90
N GLU A 60 5.16 9.75 -6.15
CA GLU A 60 5.61 10.24 -7.45
C GLU A 60 6.63 9.25 -8.04
N HIS A 61 6.36 8.80 -9.27
CA HIS A 61 7.24 7.86 -9.98
C HIS A 61 7.18 8.12 -11.49
N GLN A 62 8.35 8.29 -12.13
CA GLN A 62 8.47 8.45 -13.59
C GLN A 62 7.49 9.48 -14.19
N GLU A 63 7.49 10.71 -13.65
CA GLU A 63 6.71 11.87 -14.12
C GLU A 63 5.18 11.79 -13.94
N GLY A 64 4.70 11.00 -12.97
CA GLY A 64 3.28 10.97 -12.59
C GLY A 64 3.04 10.67 -11.12
N LYS A 65 1.87 11.09 -10.60
CA LYS A 65 1.39 10.71 -9.27
C LYS A 65 0.68 9.37 -9.34
N LYS A 66 1.02 8.49 -8.42
CA LYS A 66 0.45 7.14 -8.34
C LYS A 66 -0.17 6.93 -6.99
N GLY A 67 -1.31 6.24 -6.97
CA GLY A 67 -1.90 5.74 -5.74
C GLY A 67 -1.37 4.34 -5.46
N ILE A 68 -0.91 4.07 -4.25
CA ILE A 68 -0.54 2.73 -3.81
C ILE A 68 -1.42 2.37 -2.62
N LEU A 69 -2.11 1.25 -2.75
CA LEU A 69 -2.96 0.68 -1.73
C LEU A 69 -2.41 -0.67 -1.29
N PHE A 70 -2.21 -0.83 0.01
CA PHE A 70 -1.75 -2.06 0.62
C PHE A 70 -2.93 -2.81 1.23
N CYS A 71 -2.99 -4.12 0.98
CA CYS A 71 -4.02 -5.00 1.50
C CYS A 71 -3.39 -6.30 2.01
N ASP A 72 -3.68 -6.65 3.25
CA ASP A 72 -3.39 -7.98 3.79
C ASP A 72 -4.64 -8.86 3.66
N LEU A 73 -4.57 -9.93 2.86
CA LEU A 73 -5.72 -10.81 2.60
C LEU A 73 -6.25 -11.54 3.84
N LYS A 74 -5.44 -11.70 4.89
CA LYS A 74 -5.82 -12.41 6.11
C LYS A 74 -6.57 -11.51 7.08
N TYR A 75 -6.25 -10.22 7.10
CA TYR A 75 -6.71 -9.30 8.15
C TYR A 75 -7.56 -8.13 7.64
N SER A 76 -7.53 -7.83 6.34
CA SER A 76 -8.21 -6.65 5.79
C SER A 76 -9.25 -7.02 4.72
N ALA A 77 -10.38 -6.32 4.76
CA ALA A 77 -11.37 -6.40 3.70
C ALA A 77 -10.83 -5.70 2.45
N VAL A 78 -11.10 -6.29 1.28
CA VAL A 78 -10.75 -5.65 0.01
C VAL A 78 -11.51 -4.32 -0.10
N PRO A 79 -10.80 -3.20 -0.34
CA PRO A 79 -11.41 -1.89 -0.33
C PRO A 79 -12.37 -1.66 -1.50
N ASP A 80 -13.34 -0.77 -1.28
CA ASP A 80 -14.36 -0.43 -2.28
C ASP A 80 -13.71 0.19 -3.53
N SER A 81 -13.81 -0.52 -4.65
CA SER A 81 -13.19 -0.11 -5.91
C SER A 81 -13.72 1.23 -6.44
N ASN A 82 -14.97 1.58 -6.13
CA ASN A 82 -15.55 2.86 -6.54
C ASN A 82 -14.96 4.04 -5.74
N ALA A 83 -14.67 3.85 -4.45
CA ALA A 83 -13.95 4.81 -3.63
C ALA A 83 -12.52 5.05 -4.15
N SER A 84 -11.83 4.00 -4.62
CA SER A 84 -10.50 4.12 -5.21
C SER A 84 -10.50 4.95 -6.50
N GLU A 85 -11.48 4.74 -7.38
CA GLU A 85 -11.61 5.54 -8.61
C GLU A 85 -11.99 7.01 -8.33
N GLU A 86 -12.86 7.26 -7.36
CA GLU A 86 -13.15 8.63 -6.94
C GLU A 86 -11.88 9.31 -6.40
N PHE A 87 -11.09 8.59 -5.61
CA PHE A 87 -9.81 9.07 -5.10
C PHE A 87 -8.82 9.40 -6.23
N ARG A 88 -8.67 8.50 -7.21
CA ARG A 88 -7.83 8.73 -8.40
C ARG A 88 -8.16 10.05 -9.09
N ARG A 89 -9.45 10.30 -9.33
CA ARG A 89 -9.92 11.53 -9.98
C ARG A 89 -9.70 12.77 -9.10
N ARG A 90 -9.92 12.64 -7.80
CA ARG A 90 -9.77 13.74 -6.85
C ARG A 90 -8.34 14.24 -6.72
N TYR A 91 -7.36 13.33 -6.78
CA TYR A 91 -5.94 13.63 -6.59
C TYR A 91 -5.12 13.65 -7.89
N ASP A 92 -5.78 13.51 -9.03
CA ASP A 92 -5.17 13.50 -10.38
C ASP A 92 -4.07 12.43 -10.48
N LEU A 93 -4.40 11.20 -10.07
CA LEU A 93 -3.47 10.08 -10.10
C LEU A 93 -3.46 9.44 -11.50
N SER A 94 -2.27 9.33 -12.08
CA SER A 94 -2.09 8.71 -13.40
C SER A 94 -2.31 7.21 -13.35
N GLU A 95 -1.85 6.55 -12.28
CA GLU A 95 -1.99 5.11 -12.05
C GLU A 95 -2.47 4.82 -10.62
N LEU A 96 -3.24 3.75 -10.46
CA LEU A 96 -3.54 3.11 -9.17
C LEU A 96 -2.87 1.74 -9.11
N TRP A 97 -2.15 1.48 -8.04
CA TRP A 97 -1.43 0.24 -7.78
C TRP A 97 -2.03 -0.44 -6.55
N PHE A 98 -2.29 -1.73 -6.68
CA PHE A 98 -2.74 -2.58 -5.59
C PHE A 98 -1.60 -3.52 -5.17
N VAL A 99 -1.32 -3.60 -3.89
CA VAL A 99 -0.25 -4.43 -3.35
C VAL A 99 -0.80 -5.35 -2.27
N PHE A 100 -0.78 -6.65 -2.53
CA PHE A 100 -1.01 -7.67 -1.51
C PHE A 100 0.24 -7.79 -0.64
N VAL A 101 0.12 -7.48 0.65
CA VAL A 101 1.23 -7.60 1.61
C VAL A 101 1.18 -8.96 2.30
N GLU A 102 2.33 -9.60 2.41
CA GLU A 102 2.43 -10.91 3.03
C GLU A 102 3.64 -11.07 3.94
N GLU A 103 3.37 -11.71 5.07
CA GLU A 103 4.37 -12.06 6.08
C GLU A 103 4.93 -13.48 5.91
N THR A 104 4.22 -14.36 5.20
CA THR A 104 4.58 -15.77 5.06
C THR A 104 4.75 -16.12 3.60
N TYR A 105 5.67 -17.03 3.29
CA TYR A 105 5.82 -17.56 1.93
C TYR A 105 4.55 -18.33 1.55
N ILE A 106 3.69 -17.74 0.72
CA ILE A 106 2.51 -18.39 0.17
C ILE A 106 2.90 -19.02 -1.17
N GLN A 107 2.92 -20.36 -1.23
CA GLN A 107 3.13 -21.08 -2.50
C GLN A 107 1.90 -21.05 -3.41
N ASP A 108 0.73 -20.75 -2.85
CA ASP A 108 -0.55 -20.85 -3.51
C ASP A 108 -1.00 -19.49 -4.04
N THR A 109 -0.81 -19.27 -5.34
CA THR A 109 -1.20 -18.03 -6.03
C THR A 109 -2.68 -17.98 -6.41
N SER A 110 -3.44 -19.06 -6.18
CA SER A 110 -4.88 -19.12 -6.45
C SER A 110 -5.62 -18.04 -5.68
N GLY A 111 -5.28 -17.84 -4.40
CA GLY A 111 -5.95 -16.89 -3.53
C GLY A 111 -5.93 -15.45 -4.05
N TYR A 112 -4.85 -14.98 -4.69
CA TYR A 112 -4.85 -13.65 -5.31
C TYR A 112 -5.72 -13.62 -6.55
N THR A 113 -5.70 -14.68 -7.35
CA THR A 113 -6.47 -14.73 -8.59
C THR A 113 -7.96 -14.66 -8.28
N ASP A 114 -8.41 -15.44 -7.29
CA ASP A 114 -9.80 -15.38 -6.81
C ASP A 114 -10.12 -13.98 -6.25
N ALA A 115 -9.27 -13.40 -5.40
CA ALA A 115 -9.50 -12.07 -4.84
C ALA A 115 -9.54 -10.96 -5.91
N ILE A 116 -8.67 -11.02 -6.92
CA ILE A 116 -8.64 -10.09 -8.05
C ILE A 116 -9.96 -10.17 -8.83
N ILE A 117 -10.42 -11.38 -9.17
CA ILE A 117 -11.64 -11.58 -9.95
C ILE A 117 -12.88 -11.18 -9.15
N GLU A 118 -13.01 -11.67 -7.91
CA GLU A 118 -14.18 -11.43 -7.06
C GLU A 118 -14.39 -9.95 -6.75
N ASN A 119 -13.30 -9.18 -6.64
CA ASN A 119 -13.34 -7.74 -6.36
C ASN A 119 -13.09 -6.87 -7.60
N SER A 120 -12.95 -7.50 -8.77
CA SER A 120 -12.69 -6.84 -10.06
C SER A 120 -11.47 -5.92 -10.03
N LEU A 121 -10.43 -6.26 -9.27
CA LEU A 121 -9.26 -5.41 -9.07
C LEU A 121 -8.54 -5.11 -10.39
N ASP A 122 -8.57 -6.05 -11.34
CA ASP A 122 -7.98 -5.90 -12.67
C ASP A 122 -8.58 -4.74 -13.48
N ILE A 123 -9.81 -4.34 -13.16
CA ILE A 123 -10.53 -3.26 -13.84
C ILE A 123 -10.15 -1.89 -13.27
N PHE A 124 -9.89 -1.81 -11.97
CA PHE A 124 -9.73 -0.55 -11.24
C PHE A 124 -8.28 -0.17 -10.96
N TYR A 125 -7.38 -1.15 -10.94
CA TYR A 125 -5.96 -0.93 -10.65
C TYR A 125 -5.12 -1.20 -11.89
N ASP A 126 -4.29 -0.23 -12.27
CA ASP A 126 -3.41 -0.31 -13.43
C ASP A 126 -2.30 -1.35 -13.22
N LYS A 127 -1.88 -1.58 -11.97
CA LYS A 127 -0.89 -2.61 -11.60
C LYS A 127 -1.27 -3.32 -10.32
N ILE A 128 -1.03 -4.62 -10.28
CA ILE A 128 -1.29 -5.45 -9.10
C ILE A 128 -0.02 -6.21 -8.77
N PHE A 129 0.38 -6.17 -7.49
CA PHE A 129 1.59 -6.81 -7.00
C PHE A 129 1.27 -7.70 -5.81
N SER A 130 2.05 -8.78 -5.63
CA SER A 130 2.29 -9.34 -4.31
C SER A 130 3.64 -8.87 -3.79
N PHE A 131 3.67 -8.54 -2.51
CA PHE A 131 4.85 -8.09 -1.79
C PHE A 131 5.07 -8.95 -0.56
N ASN A 132 6.13 -9.75 -0.58
CA ASN A 132 6.56 -10.48 0.59
C ASN A 132 7.45 -9.58 1.44
N PHE A 133 6.94 -9.16 2.60
CA PHE A 133 7.62 -8.24 3.49
C PHE A 133 8.97 -8.82 3.95
N PHE A 134 9.00 -10.00 4.55
CA PHE A 134 10.24 -10.56 5.10
C PHE A 134 11.29 -10.92 4.05
N GLN A 135 10.86 -11.41 2.88
CA GLN A 135 11.80 -11.77 1.80
C GLN A 135 12.20 -10.56 0.96
N SER A 136 11.52 -9.41 1.10
CA SER A 136 11.76 -8.23 0.28
C SER A 136 11.58 -8.49 -1.22
N ILE A 137 10.64 -9.37 -1.57
CA ILE A 137 10.37 -9.79 -2.96
C ILE A 137 9.03 -9.22 -3.40
N ILE A 138 9.03 -8.60 -4.58
CA ILE A 138 7.84 -8.08 -5.23
C ILE A 138 7.61 -8.86 -6.52
N HIS A 139 6.40 -9.38 -6.69
CA HIS A 139 5.98 -10.05 -7.91
C HIS A 139 4.80 -9.31 -8.55
N PRO A 140 4.89 -8.92 -9.83
CA PRO A 140 3.74 -8.43 -10.57
C PRO A 140 2.77 -9.59 -10.82
N LEU A 141 1.49 -9.34 -10.54
CA LEU A 141 0.38 -10.26 -10.81
C LEU A 141 -0.42 -9.81 -12.05
N GLN A 142 -0.32 -8.54 -12.43
CA GLN A 142 -0.90 -7.92 -13.63
C GLN A 142 0.01 -6.82 -14.17
#